data_AF-A0A4Q7MYT1-F1
#
_entry.id   AF-A0A4Q7MYT1-F1
#
_cell.length_a   1.000
_cell.length_b   1.000
_cell.length_c   1.000
_cell.angle_alpha   90.00
_cell.angle_beta   90.00
_cell.angle_gamma   90.00
#
_symmetry.space_group_name_H-M   'P 1'
#
loop_
_entity.id
_entity.type
_entity.pdbx_description
1 polymer ?
#
loop_
_entity_poly.entity_id
_entity_poly.type
_entity_poly.pdbx_seq_one_letter_code
_entity_poly.pdbx_strand_id
1 'polypeptide(L)'
;MKKKKKNSPSKLFTRISTAVTKAAGRPVAFICAALVVVCWAILGPVFNYSDTWQLVINTGTTIITFLMVFVIQQSQNRDTLAIQLKLNELIASHAHASNRLVDIEDLTEEELAVIKKFYIRLSKLAGKEVDLHATHSIDEAEENHQKKSKDISKNPGDAARNNSR
;
A
#
# COMPACT_ATOMS: atom_id res chain seq x y z
N MET A 1 2.23 -11.60 -44.45
CA MET A 1 1.40 -10.41 -44.16
C MET A 1 2.04 -9.56 -43.05
N LYS A 2 2.52 -8.35 -43.35
CA LYS A 2 3.15 -7.43 -42.37
C LYS A 2 2.05 -6.76 -41.52
N LYS A 3 1.98 -7.06 -40.21
CA LYS A 3 1.06 -6.39 -39.28
C LYS A 3 1.41 -4.90 -39.19
N LYS A 4 0.60 -4.02 -39.81
CA LYS A 4 0.68 -2.56 -39.62
C LYS A 4 0.43 -2.26 -38.13
N LYS A 5 1.45 -1.75 -37.44
CA LYS A 5 1.34 -1.18 -36.08
C LYS A 5 0.32 -0.02 -36.14
N LYS A 6 -0.92 -0.28 -35.76
CA LYS A 6 -1.90 0.77 -35.46
C LYS A 6 -1.39 1.46 -34.18
N ASN A 7 -0.77 2.62 -34.33
CA ASN A 7 -0.44 3.48 -33.20
C ASN A 7 -1.76 3.96 -32.61
N SER A 8 -2.30 3.22 -31.64
CA SER A 8 -3.48 3.66 -30.90
C SER A 8 -3.14 4.98 -30.19
N PRO A 9 -4.01 6.00 -30.21
CA PRO A 9 -3.77 7.29 -29.55
C PRO A 9 -3.37 7.12 -28.07
N SER A 10 -3.87 6.07 -27.41
CA SER A 10 -3.47 5.70 -26.04
C SER A 10 -1.99 5.34 -25.90
N LYS A 11 -1.37 4.70 -26.91
CA LYS A 11 0.06 4.36 -26.90
C LYS A 11 0.95 5.58 -27.11
N LEU A 12 0.52 6.52 -27.95
CA LEU A 12 1.20 7.79 -28.17
C LEU A 12 1.12 8.67 -26.92
N PHE A 13 -0.08 8.82 -26.36
CA PHE A 13 -0.30 9.54 -25.11
C PHE A 13 0.53 8.94 -23.97
N THR A 14 0.48 7.61 -23.78
CA THR A 14 1.33 6.93 -22.78
C THR A 14 2.81 7.28 -22.99
N ARG A 15 3.32 7.19 -24.22
CA ARG A 15 4.75 7.42 -24.49
C ARG A 15 5.15 8.87 -24.22
N ILE A 16 4.29 9.83 -24.56
CA ILE A 16 4.50 11.24 -24.28
C ILE A 16 4.44 11.48 -22.77
N SER A 17 3.39 11.02 -22.09
CA SER A 17 3.24 11.18 -20.64
C SER A 17 4.43 10.57 -19.88
N THR A 18 4.86 9.35 -20.22
CA THR A 18 6.05 8.73 -19.60
C THR A 18 7.33 9.52 -19.88
N ALA A 19 7.49 10.06 -21.09
CA ALA A 19 8.66 10.89 -21.42
C ALA A 19 8.64 12.22 -20.67
N VAL A 20 7.48 12.88 -20.56
CA VAL A 20 7.29 14.13 -19.82
C VAL A 20 7.52 13.91 -18.33
N THR A 21 6.93 12.89 -17.71
CA THR A 21 7.15 12.56 -16.29
C THR A 21 8.63 12.27 -16.02
N LYS A 22 9.30 11.50 -16.90
CA LYS A 22 10.73 11.19 -16.75
C LYS A 22 11.61 12.42 -16.95
N ALA A 23 11.24 13.35 -17.82
CA ALA A 23 11.96 14.60 -18.01
C ALA A 23 11.75 15.51 -16.78
N ALA A 24 10.50 15.72 -16.36
CA ALA A 24 10.13 16.57 -15.23
C ALA A 24 10.72 16.10 -13.89
N GLY A 25 10.88 14.78 -13.69
CA GLY A 25 11.48 14.22 -12.48
C GLY A 25 13.01 14.32 -12.39
N ARG A 26 13.71 14.85 -13.42
CA ARG A 26 15.18 14.98 -13.40
C ARG A 26 15.61 16.31 -12.76
N PRO A 27 16.63 16.32 -11.88
CA PRO A 27 17.17 17.56 -11.30
C PRO A 27 17.59 18.60 -12.35
N VAL A 28 18.12 18.14 -13.49
CA VAL A 28 18.52 19.01 -14.61
C VAL A 28 17.31 19.76 -15.20
N ALA A 29 16.13 19.13 -15.26
CA ALA A 29 14.94 19.77 -15.78
C ALA A 29 14.44 20.89 -14.86
N PHE A 30 14.56 20.71 -13.54
CA PHE A 30 14.27 21.76 -12.56
C PHE A 30 15.21 22.96 -12.74
N ILE A 31 16.51 22.72 -12.88
CA ILE A 31 17.50 23.80 -13.12
C ILE A 31 17.19 24.54 -14.42
N CYS A 32 16.91 23.82 -15.52
CA CYS A 32 16.51 24.44 -16.78
C CYS A 32 15.22 25.27 -16.64
N ALA A 33 14.20 24.76 -15.95
CA ALA A 33 12.96 25.48 -15.71
C ALA A 33 13.19 26.75 -14.89
N ALA A 34 14.00 26.66 -13.84
CA ALA A 34 14.39 27.82 -13.02
C ALA A 34 15.12 28.88 -13.85
N LEU A 35 16.06 28.46 -14.70
CA LEU A 35 16.76 29.37 -15.62
C LEU A 35 15.80 30.05 -16.60
N VAL A 36 14.80 29.34 -17.13
CA VAL A 36 13.78 29.93 -18.00
C VAL A 36 12.99 31.01 -17.26
N VAL A 37 12.60 30.76 -16.01
CA VAL A 37 11.90 31.76 -15.17
C VAL A 37 12.78 32.97 -14.88
N VAL A 38 14.07 32.77 -14.59
CA VAL A 38 15.03 33.85 -14.36
C VAL A 38 15.24 34.68 -15.64
N CYS A 39 15.46 34.04 -16.78
CA CYS A 39 15.58 34.72 -18.07
C CYS A 39 14.33 35.54 -18.37
N TRP A 40 13.14 34.96 -18.18
CA TRP A 40 11.88 35.68 -18.30
C TRP A 40 11.89 36.91 -17.39
N ALA A 41 12.15 36.77 -16.09
CA ALA A 41 12.19 37.91 -15.16
C ALA A 41 13.15 39.03 -15.60
N ILE A 42 14.32 38.68 -16.15
CA ILE A 42 15.33 39.64 -16.68
C ILE A 42 14.84 40.36 -17.95
N LEU A 43 14.00 39.71 -18.77
CA LEU A 43 13.35 40.33 -19.93
C LEU A 43 12.21 41.28 -19.53
N GLY A 44 11.64 41.16 -18.32
CA GLY A 44 10.55 42.00 -17.81
C GLY A 44 10.78 43.53 -17.90
N PRO A 45 11.95 44.06 -17.47
CA PRO A 45 12.31 45.47 -17.60
C PRO A 45 12.29 46.00 -19.04
N VAL A 46 12.65 45.18 -20.03
CA VAL A 46 12.62 45.56 -21.46
C VAL A 46 11.18 45.82 -21.92
N PHE A 47 10.23 45.06 -21.38
CA PHE A 47 8.80 45.17 -21.68
C PHE A 47 8.02 46.02 -20.67
N ASN A 48 8.72 46.79 -19.81
CA ASN A 48 8.12 47.63 -18.76
C ASN A 48 7.13 46.89 -17.85
N TYR A 49 7.29 45.58 -17.65
CA TYR A 49 6.34 44.73 -16.92
C TYR A 49 4.87 44.91 -17.38
N SER A 50 4.66 45.11 -18.68
CA SER A 50 3.33 45.33 -19.27
C SER A 50 2.30 44.24 -18.95
N ASP A 51 1.02 44.58 -19.08
CA ASP A 51 -0.07 43.61 -18.88
C ASP A 51 0.07 42.39 -19.82
N THR A 52 0.50 42.61 -21.06
CA THR A 52 0.78 41.52 -22.02
C THR A 52 1.92 40.61 -21.54
N TRP A 53 2.96 41.19 -20.94
CA TRP A 53 4.10 40.45 -20.42
C TRP A 53 3.70 39.50 -19.27
N GLN A 54 2.85 39.97 -18.35
CA GLN A 54 2.30 39.18 -17.25
C GLN A 54 1.24 38.17 -17.74
N LEU A 55 0.41 38.56 -18.71
CA LEU A 55 -0.62 37.70 -19.30
C LEU A 55 0.02 36.46 -19.92
N VAL A 56 1.12 36.60 -20.65
CA VAL A 56 1.79 35.47 -21.31
C VAL A 56 2.22 34.39 -20.31
N ILE A 57 2.79 34.75 -19.15
CA ILE A 57 3.21 33.75 -18.17
C ILE A 57 2.03 33.13 -17.41
N ASN A 58 1.03 33.94 -17.05
CA ASN A 58 -0.15 33.46 -16.34
C ASN A 58 -0.97 32.52 -17.22
N THR A 59 -1.24 32.91 -18.47
CA THR A 59 -1.95 32.07 -19.43
C THR A 59 -1.14 30.84 -19.81
N GLY A 60 0.16 30.99 -20.06
CA GLY A 60 1.05 29.87 -20.42
C GLY A 60 1.13 28.82 -19.31
N THR A 61 1.35 29.27 -18.07
CA THR A 61 1.42 28.37 -16.91
C THR A 61 0.09 27.67 -16.66
N THR A 62 -1.04 28.36 -16.86
CA THR A 62 -2.38 27.75 -16.72
C THR A 62 -2.59 26.62 -17.72
N ILE A 63 -2.24 26.82 -19.00
CA ILE A 63 -2.34 25.78 -20.03
C ILE A 63 -1.43 24.59 -19.69
N ILE A 64 -0.17 24.86 -19.32
CA ILE A 64 0.79 23.81 -18.95
C ILE A 64 0.27 23.02 -17.74
N THR A 65 -0.23 23.71 -16.72
CA THR A 65 -0.76 23.09 -15.50
C THR A 65 -1.98 22.23 -15.82
N PHE A 66 -2.90 22.73 -16.66
CA PHE A 66 -4.06 21.96 -17.11
C PHE A 66 -3.64 20.67 -17.83
N LEU A 67 -2.68 20.75 -18.75
CA LEU A 67 -2.12 19.58 -19.41
C LEU A 67 -1.39 18.64 -18.43
N MET A 68 -0.68 19.20 -17.45
CA MET A 68 0.07 18.46 -16.46
C MET A 68 -0.83 17.64 -15.54
N VAL A 69 -2.02 18.13 -15.19
CA VAL A 69 -3.02 17.35 -14.44
C VAL A 69 -3.35 16.05 -15.16
N PHE A 70 -3.59 16.07 -16.48
CA PHE A 70 -3.85 14.85 -17.26
C PHE A 70 -2.62 13.93 -17.35
N VAL A 71 -1.43 14.49 -17.49
CA VAL A 71 -0.18 13.71 -17.51
C VAL A 71 0.06 13.02 -16.17
N ILE A 72 -0.15 13.74 -15.07
CA ILE A 72 -0.03 13.23 -13.71
C ILE A 72 -1.08 12.15 -13.46
N GLN A 73 -2.36 12.41 -13.78
CA GLN A 73 -3.44 11.43 -13.65
C GLN A 73 -3.14 10.14 -14.44
N GLN A 74 -2.58 10.25 -15.65
CA GLN A 74 -2.20 9.08 -16.44
C GLN A 74 -1.02 8.31 -15.82
N SER A 75 -0.02 9.02 -15.27
CA SER A 75 1.10 8.39 -14.58
C SER A 75 0.63 7.69 -13.32
N GLN A 76 -0.14 8.39 -12.49
CA GLN A 76 -0.74 7.88 -11.26
C GLN A 76 -1.62 6.66 -11.53
N ASN A 77 -2.48 6.70 -12.56
CA ASN A 77 -3.34 5.56 -12.91
C ASN A 77 -2.53 4.30 -13.26
N ARG A 78 -1.35 4.44 -13.91
CA ARG A 78 -0.47 3.30 -14.18
C ARG A 78 0.28 2.83 -12.94
N ASP A 79 0.72 3.76 -12.11
CA ASP A 79 1.46 3.44 -10.89
C ASP A 79 0.56 2.72 -9.88
N THR A 80 -0.71 3.14 -9.76
CA THR A 80 -1.74 2.44 -8.98
C THR A 80 -1.91 1.01 -9.46
N LEU A 81 -2.21 0.78 -10.75
CA LEU A 81 -2.37 -0.58 -11.32
C LEU A 81 -1.14 -1.47 -11.07
N ALA A 82 0.08 -0.91 -11.15
CA ALA A 82 1.29 -1.68 -10.89
C ALA A 82 1.45 -2.08 -9.41
N ILE A 83 0.99 -1.23 -8.48
CA ILE A 83 0.95 -1.55 -7.04
C ILE A 83 -0.04 -2.68 -6.78
N GLN A 84 -1.24 -2.60 -7.38
CA GLN A 84 -2.29 -3.62 -7.26
C GLN A 84 -1.78 -5.00 -7.70
N LEU A 85 -1.16 -5.08 -8.88
CA LEU A 85 -0.60 -6.32 -9.40
C LEU A 85 0.51 -6.90 -8.51
N LYS A 86 1.39 -6.05 -7.96
CA LYS A 86 2.46 -6.49 -7.03
C LYS A 86 1.89 -7.03 -5.71
N LEU A 87 0.85 -6.38 -5.18
CA LEU A 87 0.15 -6.83 -3.97
C LEU A 87 -0.55 -8.17 -4.23
N ASN A 88 -1.22 -8.31 -5.38
CA ASN A 88 -1.87 -9.55 -5.79
C ASN A 88 -0.88 -10.71 -5.89
N GLU A 89 0.29 -10.49 -6.50
CA GLU A 89 1.35 -11.51 -6.55
C GLU A 89 1.85 -11.90 -5.15
N LEU A 90 2.06 -10.93 -4.26
CA LEU A 90 2.47 -11.21 -2.86
C LEU A 90 1.41 -11.99 -2.09
N ILE A 91 0.13 -11.62 -2.22
CA ILE A 91 -1.01 -12.33 -1.63
C ILE A 91 -1.06 -13.76 -2.20
N ALA A 92 -1.01 -13.93 -3.52
CA ALA A 92 -1.05 -15.24 -4.15
C ALA A 92 0.15 -16.13 -3.76
N SER A 93 1.32 -15.54 -3.52
CA SER A 93 2.53 -16.27 -3.10
C SER A 93 2.51 -16.74 -1.64
N HIS A 94 1.59 -16.24 -0.81
CA HIS A 94 1.45 -16.65 0.58
C HIS A 94 0.45 -17.82 0.68
N ALA A 95 0.92 -19.01 1.07
CA ALA A 95 0.14 -20.26 1.09
C ALA A 95 -1.13 -20.24 1.97
N HIS A 96 -1.27 -19.25 2.86
CA HIS A 96 -2.46 -19.04 3.71
C HIS A 96 -3.24 -17.76 3.38
N ALA A 97 -2.80 -16.95 2.40
CA ALA A 97 -3.54 -15.79 1.98
C ALA A 97 -4.71 -16.23 1.09
N SER A 98 -5.92 -15.89 1.51
CA SER A 98 -7.13 -16.29 0.80
C SER A 98 -7.13 -15.65 -0.59
N ASN A 99 -7.16 -16.47 -1.64
CA ASN A 99 -7.27 -16.08 -3.07
C ASN A 99 -8.46 -15.14 -3.37
N ARG A 100 -9.32 -14.90 -2.37
CA ARG A 100 -10.45 -13.97 -2.37
C ARG A 100 -10.05 -12.49 -2.18
N LEU A 101 -8.81 -12.20 -1.80
CA LEU A 101 -8.30 -10.83 -1.67
C LEU A 101 -7.52 -10.35 -2.92
N VAL A 102 -7.15 -11.30 -3.78
CA VAL A 102 -6.61 -11.02 -5.11
C VAL A 102 -7.71 -10.32 -5.91
N ASP A 103 -7.41 -9.15 -6.47
CA ASP A 103 -8.35 -8.29 -7.23
C ASP A 103 -9.49 -7.66 -6.41
N ILE A 104 -9.23 -7.32 -5.14
CA ILE A 104 -10.24 -6.66 -4.27
C ILE A 104 -10.80 -5.35 -4.84
N GLU A 105 -10.08 -4.67 -5.73
CA GLU A 105 -10.48 -3.39 -6.31
C GLU A 105 -11.47 -3.51 -7.47
N ASP A 106 -11.60 -4.70 -8.06
CA ASP A 106 -12.58 -4.99 -9.11
C ASP A 106 -13.89 -5.57 -8.54
N LEU A 107 -13.97 -5.79 -7.22
CA LEU A 107 -15.16 -6.32 -6.57
C LEU A 107 -16.26 -5.28 -6.45
N THR A 108 -17.50 -5.74 -6.54
CA THR A 108 -18.67 -4.92 -6.24
C THR A 108 -18.73 -4.58 -4.74
N GLU A 109 -19.43 -3.50 -4.39
CA GLU A 109 -19.63 -3.05 -3.00
C GLU A 109 -20.19 -4.16 -2.09
N GLU A 110 -21.07 -4.99 -2.66
CA GLU A 110 -21.73 -6.11 -1.99
C GLU A 110 -20.74 -7.24 -1.68
N GLU A 111 -19.88 -7.59 -2.65
CA GLU A 111 -18.81 -8.58 -2.49
C GLU A 111 -17.75 -8.11 -1.49
N LEU A 112 -17.39 -6.83 -1.53
CA LEU A 112 -16.47 -6.19 -0.60
C LEU A 112 -17.01 -6.26 0.85
N ALA A 113 -18.32 -6.02 1.03
CA ALA A 113 -18.98 -6.13 2.33
C ALA A 113 -18.94 -7.57 2.89
N VAL A 114 -19.09 -8.58 2.03
CA VAL A 114 -19.00 -10.00 2.42
C VAL A 114 -17.58 -10.36 2.87
N ILE A 115 -16.55 -9.93 2.14
CA ILE A 115 -15.14 -10.16 2.50
C ILE A 115 -14.79 -9.46 3.81
N LYS A 116 -15.22 -8.21 3.99
CA LYS A 116 -15.05 -7.46 5.24
C LYS A 116 -15.66 -8.20 6.42
N LYS A 117 -16.89 -8.72 6.30
CA LYS A 117 -17.55 -9.51 7.36
C LYS A 117 -16.78 -10.79 7.69
N PHE A 118 -16.25 -11.48 6.67
CA PHE A 118 -15.43 -12.68 6.86
C PHE A 118 -14.15 -12.37 7.65
N TYR A 119 -13.40 -11.32 7.29
CA TYR A 119 -12.16 -10.94 7.99
C TYR A 119 -12.41 -10.40 9.40
N ILE A 120 -13.50 -9.66 9.63
CA ILE A 120 -13.91 -9.25 10.98
C ILE A 120 -14.18 -10.49 11.84
N ARG A 121 -14.84 -11.52 11.28
CA ARG A 121 -15.09 -12.77 11.99
C ARG A 121 -13.79 -13.54 12.25
N LEU A 122 -12.89 -13.60 11.28
CA LEU A 122 -11.58 -14.23 11.42
C LEU A 122 -10.74 -13.55 12.51
N SER A 123 -10.68 -12.21 12.53
CA SER A 123 -10.00 -11.43 13.57
C SER A 123 -10.60 -11.64 14.96
N LYS A 124 -11.94 -11.75 15.07
CA LYS A 124 -12.61 -12.09 16.35
C LYS A 124 -12.30 -13.50 16.82
N LEU A 125 -12.11 -14.45 15.90
CA LEU A 125 -11.74 -15.82 16.23
C LEU A 125 -10.25 -15.91 16.62
N ALA A 126 -9.35 -15.28 15.86
CA ALA A 126 -7.94 -15.18 16.21
C ALA A 126 -7.72 -14.45 17.54
N GLY A 127 -8.49 -13.39 17.82
CA GLY A 127 -8.47 -12.69 19.11
C GLY A 127 -9.00 -13.54 20.27
N LYS A 128 -9.78 -14.59 20.01
CA LYS A 128 -10.18 -15.60 21.00
C LYS A 128 -9.15 -16.73 21.14
N GLU A 129 -8.39 -17.03 20.10
CA GLU A 129 -7.31 -18.03 20.15
C GLU A 129 -6.05 -17.51 20.86
N VAL A 130 -5.81 -16.19 20.84
CA VAL A 130 -4.77 -15.55 21.68
C VAL A 130 -5.07 -15.68 23.19
N ASP A 131 -6.31 -16.01 23.55
CA ASP A 131 -6.74 -16.29 24.94
C ASP A 131 -6.79 -17.80 25.26
N LEU A 132 -6.21 -18.66 24.42
CA LEU A 132 -6.07 -20.11 24.70
C LEU A 132 -4.78 -20.46 25.48
N HIS A 133 -3.92 -19.45 25.72
CA HIS A 133 -2.82 -19.51 26.68
C HIS A 133 -2.97 -18.39 27.71
N ALA A 134 -4.13 -18.34 28.40
CA ALA A 134 -4.13 -17.94 29.80
C ALA A 134 -3.17 -18.90 30.52
N THR A 135 -1.89 -18.54 30.47
CA THR A 135 -0.79 -19.21 31.12
C THR A 135 -1.18 -19.23 32.58
N HIS A 136 -1.44 -20.43 33.12
CA HIS A 136 -1.54 -20.65 34.56
C HIS A 136 -0.46 -19.79 35.22
N SER A 137 -0.85 -18.80 36.03
CA SER A 137 0.14 -17.99 36.74
C SER A 137 1.08 -18.95 37.44
N ILE A 138 2.39 -18.72 37.38
CA ILE A 138 3.38 -19.55 38.07
C ILE A 138 2.97 -19.71 39.55
N ASP A 139 2.33 -18.69 40.11
CA ASP A 139 1.75 -18.69 41.46
C ASP A 139 0.73 -19.83 41.69
N GLU A 140 -0.11 -20.15 40.71
CA GLU A 140 -1.18 -21.17 40.80
C GLU A 140 -0.61 -22.59 40.60
N ALA A 141 0.44 -22.73 39.79
CA ALA A 141 1.19 -23.98 39.66
C ALA A 141 1.98 -24.30 40.94
N GLU A 142 2.52 -23.28 41.61
CA GLU A 142 3.29 -23.41 42.84
C GLU A 142 2.40 -23.75 44.05
N GLU A 143 1.20 -23.16 44.13
CA GLU A 143 0.22 -23.47 45.18
C GLU A 143 -0.28 -24.93 45.09
N ASN A 144 -0.52 -25.43 43.88
CA ASN A 144 -0.88 -26.82 43.64
C ASN A 144 0.28 -27.79 43.93
N HIS A 145 1.52 -27.40 43.63
CA HIS A 145 2.70 -28.20 43.98
C HIS A 145 2.91 -28.27 45.49
N GLN A 146 2.69 -27.16 46.21
CA GLN A 146 2.76 -27.13 47.67
C GLN A 146 1.65 -27.94 48.33
N LYS A 147 0.41 -27.90 47.80
CA LYS A 147 -0.68 -28.79 48.27
C LYS A 147 -0.33 -30.26 48.07
N LYS A 148 0.16 -30.62 46.87
CA LYS A 148 0.52 -32.00 46.55
C LYS A 148 1.71 -32.51 47.38
N SER A 149 2.72 -31.67 47.61
CA SER A 149 3.85 -31.96 48.50
C SER A 149 3.41 -32.16 49.96
N LYS A 150 2.52 -31.32 50.48
CA LYS A 150 1.95 -31.46 51.83
C LYS A 150 1.12 -32.74 51.98
N ASP A 151 0.31 -33.09 51.00
CA ASP A 151 -0.51 -34.32 51.02
C ASP A 151 0.36 -35.59 50.92
N ILE A 152 1.42 -35.59 50.10
CA ILE A 152 2.38 -36.69 50.01
C ILE A 152 3.12 -36.90 51.34
N SER A 153 3.47 -35.83 52.06
CA SER A 153 4.11 -35.93 53.38
C SER A 153 3.15 -36.46 54.47
N LYS A 154 1.84 -36.24 54.31
CA LYS A 154 0.82 -36.66 55.27
C LYS A 154 0.39 -38.12 55.11
N ASN A 155 0.45 -38.68 53.90
CA ASN A 155 0.08 -40.07 53.64
C ASN A 155 1.04 -40.76 52.66
N PRO A 156 2.22 -41.22 53.14
CA PRO A 156 3.26 -41.79 52.26
C PRO A 156 2.92 -43.17 51.68
N GLY A 157 1.82 -43.80 52.11
CA GLY A 157 1.46 -45.18 51.73
C GLY A 157 0.86 -45.35 50.32
N ASP A 158 0.31 -44.31 49.71
CA ASP A 158 -0.46 -44.45 48.47
C ASP A 158 0.41 -44.34 47.19
N ALA A 159 1.57 -43.68 47.25
CA ALA A 159 2.43 -43.50 46.08
C ALA A 159 3.13 -44.80 45.63
N ALA A 160 3.39 -45.72 46.55
CA ALA A 160 4.06 -46.99 46.26
C ALA A 160 3.16 -48.02 45.56
N ARG A 161 1.83 -47.82 45.56
CA ARG A 161 0.87 -48.80 45.04
C ARG A 161 0.61 -48.67 43.53
N ASN A 162 0.96 -47.53 42.93
CA ASN A 162 0.65 -47.22 41.52
C ASN A 162 1.77 -47.61 40.53
N ASN A 163 2.94 -48.06 41.00
CA ASN A 163 4.08 -48.42 40.13
C ASN A 163 4.27 -49.94 39.96
N SER A 164 3.29 -50.75 40.35
CA SER A 164 3.37 -52.22 40.36
C SER A 164 2.31 -52.91 39.51
N ARG A 165 1.79 -52.25 38.45
CA ARG A 165 0.92 -52.86 37.45
C ARG A 165 1.39 -52.55 36.05
#